data_AF-A0A9W7J6M5-F1
#
_entry.id   AF-A0A9W7J6M5-F1
#
_cell.length_a   1.000
_cell.length_b   1.000
_cell.length_c   1.000
_cell.angle_alpha   90.00
_cell.angle_beta   90.00
_cell.angle_gamma   90.00
#
_symmetry.space_group_name_H-M   'P 1'
#
loop_
_entity.id
_entity.type
_entity.pdbx_description
1 polymer ?
#
loop_
_entity_poly.entity_id
_entity_poly.type
_entity_poly.pdbx_seq_one_letter_code
_entity_poly.pdbx_strand_id
1 'polypeptide(L)'
;MDAMAQADSTGMFIRPHTGVALSALIKLMNSRVIAAGDRTVVVSTAHGLKFSQSKVDYQSKKIPDMACRFANLPVQVKAEFGSVMDVLKKYLENKALKH
;
A
#
# COMPACT_ATOMS: atom_id res chain seq x y z
N MET A 1 -0.47 8.89 -3.53
CA MET A 1 -0.46 8.26 -2.18
C MET A 1 0.14 6.84 -2.21
N ASP A 2 0.76 6.46 -3.33
CA ASP A 2 1.28 5.13 -3.60
C ASP A 2 2.29 4.62 -2.55
N ALA A 3 3.27 5.43 -2.16
CA ALA A 3 4.23 5.06 -1.11
C ALA A 3 3.55 4.76 0.24
N MET A 4 2.44 5.44 0.55
CA MET A 4 1.65 5.15 1.75
C MET A 4 0.98 3.79 1.65
N ALA A 5 0.33 3.49 0.52
CA ALA A 5 -0.32 2.21 0.28
C ALA A 5 0.68 1.03 0.26
N GLN A 6 1.87 1.25 -0.30
CA GLN A 6 2.95 0.25 -0.26
C GLN A 6 3.42 -0.02 1.17
N ALA A 7 3.68 1.02 1.98
CA ALA A 7 4.05 0.84 3.38
C ALA A 7 2.95 0.17 4.21
N ASP A 8 1.68 0.50 3.97
CA ASP A 8 0.57 -0.15 4.65
C ASP A 8 0.48 -1.64 4.27
N SER A 9 0.82 -2.00 3.02
CA SER A 9 0.84 -3.40 2.55
C SER A 9 1.88 -4.28 3.26
N THR A 10 2.85 -3.68 3.96
CA THR A 10 3.83 -4.40 4.79
C THR A 10 3.41 -4.51 6.26
N GLY A 11 2.14 -4.21 6.59
CA GLY A 11 1.59 -4.31 7.94
C GLY A 11 1.63 -3.01 8.75
N MET A 12 2.08 -1.90 8.16
CA MET A 12 2.00 -0.59 8.81
C MET A 12 0.62 0.05 8.64
N PHE A 13 0.39 1.15 9.35
CA PHE A 13 -0.74 2.04 9.09
C PHE A 13 -0.30 3.50 9.22
N ILE A 14 0.33 4.02 8.17
CA ILE A 14 1.04 5.30 8.24
C ILE A 14 0.20 6.49 7.79
N ARG A 15 0.62 7.70 8.13
CA ARG A 15 -0.03 8.93 7.65
C ARG A 15 0.53 9.40 6.30
N PRO A 16 -0.17 10.32 5.60
CA PRO A 16 0.29 10.86 4.32
C PRO A 16 1.72 11.43 4.35
N HIS A 17 2.11 12.14 5.41
CA HIS A 17 3.46 12.72 5.51
C HIS A 17 4.56 11.67 5.64
N THR A 18 4.28 10.53 6.28
CA THR A 18 5.22 9.40 6.28
C THR A 18 5.36 8.83 4.86
N GLY A 19 4.29 8.82 4.06
CA GLY A 19 4.36 8.47 2.63
C GLY A 19 5.21 9.45 1.81
N VAL A 20 5.17 10.75 2.12
CA VAL A 20 6.09 11.75 1.51
C VAL A 20 7.53 11.45 1.89
N ALA A 21 7.80 11.17 3.17
CA ALA A 21 9.14 10.84 3.65
C ALA A 21 9.69 9.57 2.99
N LEU A 22 8.88 8.51 2.85
CA LEU A 22 9.27 7.29 2.14
C LEU A 22 9.49 7.54 0.64
N SER A 23 8.68 8.40 0.02
CA SER A 23 8.89 8.79 -1.38
C SER A 23 10.22 9.51 -1.58
N ALA A 24 10.60 10.40 -0.64
CA ALA A 24 11.90 11.06 -0.66
C ALA A 24 13.03 10.06 -0.41
N LEU A 25 12.90 9.17 0.57
CA LEU A 25 13.87 8.12 0.86
C LEU A 25 14.14 7.24 -0.37
N ILE A 26 13.10 6.75 -1.04
CA ILE A 26 13.24 5.94 -2.26
C ILE A 26 13.99 6.72 -3.35
N LYS A 27 13.67 8.00 -3.55
CA LYS A 27 14.39 8.85 -4.52
C LYS A 27 15.87 9.00 -4.17
N LEU A 28 16.19 9.24 -2.88
CA LEU A 28 17.56 9.41 -2.40
C LEU A 28 18.37 8.11 -2.45
N MET A 29 17.73 6.96 -2.23
CA MET A 29 18.34 5.64 -2.44
C MET A 29 18.63 5.40 -3.91
N ASN A 30 17.68 5.70 -4.81
CA ASN A 30 17.86 5.55 -6.25
C ASN A 30 18.97 6.45 -6.80
N SER A 31 19.11 7.66 -6.26
CA SER A 31 20.21 8.58 -6.60
C SER A 31 21.50 8.31 -5.82
N ARG A 32 21.57 7.23 -5.02
CA ARG A 32 22.71 6.84 -4.19
C ARG A 32 23.21 7.91 -3.20
N VAL A 33 22.34 8.84 -2.81
CA VAL A 33 22.62 9.82 -1.74
C VAL A 33 22.50 9.17 -0.37
N ILE A 34 21.57 8.23 -0.22
CA ILE A 34 21.46 7.33 0.93
C ILE A 34 21.83 5.93 0.45
N ALA A 35 22.82 5.29 1.06
CA ALA A 35 23.26 3.95 0.72
C ALA A 35 22.33 2.89 1.34
N ALA A 36 22.29 1.69 0.73
CA ALA A 36 21.44 0.59 1.21
C ALA A 36 21.80 0.10 2.63
N GLY A 37 23.05 0.32 3.07
CA GLY A 37 23.53 -0.03 4.41
C GLY A 37 23.35 1.09 5.45
N ASP A 38 22.86 2.26 5.07
CA ASP A 38 22.75 3.40 5.98
C ASP A 38 21.62 3.19 6.98
N ARG A 39 21.93 3.40 8.26
CA ARG A 39 20.92 3.44 9.31
C ARG A 39 20.04 4.67 9.13
N THR A 40 18.85 4.46 8.58
CA THR A 40 17.89 5.54 8.31
C THR A 40 16.69 5.45 9.24
N VAL A 41 16.28 6.59 9.81
CA VAL A 41 15.07 6.71 10.65
C VAL A 41 14.09 7.68 10.00
N VAL A 42 12.86 7.23 9.77
CA VAL A 42 11.76 8.07 9.27
C VAL A 42 10.87 8.48 10.43
N VAL A 43 10.64 9.78 10.60
CA VAL A 43 9.82 10.33 11.70
C VAL A 43 8.34 10.38 11.31
N SER A 44 7.49 9.62 12.02
CA SER A 44 6.04 9.70 11.88
C SER A 44 5.42 10.62 12.92
N THR A 45 4.98 11.82 12.51
CA THR A 45 4.57 12.86 13.48
C THR A 45 3.13 12.76 13.98
N ALA A 46 2.35 11.77 13.56
CA ALA A 46 1.04 11.46 14.13
C ALA A 46 0.55 10.07 13.69
N HIS A 47 -0.54 9.62 14.30
CA HIS A 47 -1.08 8.28 14.11
C HIS A 47 -1.87 8.11 12.81
N GLY A 48 -1.74 6.97 12.14
CA GLY A 48 -2.46 6.65 10.88
C GLY A 48 -3.99 6.70 11.00
N LEU A 49 -4.53 6.36 12.17
CA LEU A 49 -5.99 6.37 12.45
C LEU A 49 -6.66 7.73 12.22
N LYS A 50 -5.91 8.83 12.25
CA LYS A 50 -6.44 10.16 11.91
C LYS A 50 -6.75 10.33 10.41
N PHE A 51 -6.39 9.37 9.57
CA PHE A 51 -6.42 9.46 8.10
C PHE A 51 -7.15 8.27 7.46
N SER A 52 -8.03 7.60 8.19
CA SER A 52 -8.81 6.46 7.69
C SER A 52 -9.61 6.81 6.43
N GLN A 53 -10.29 7.96 6.40
CA GLN A 53 -11.09 8.38 5.23
C GLN A 53 -10.23 8.51 3.96
N SER A 54 -9.07 9.14 4.08
CA SER A 54 -8.13 9.28 2.96
C SER A 54 -7.66 7.93 2.41
N LYS A 55 -7.50 6.93 3.29
CA LYS A 55 -7.20 5.55 2.87
C LYS A 55 -8.41 4.89 2.22
N VAL A 56 -9.61 5.03 2.77
CA VAL A 56 -10.85 4.52 2.15
C VAL A 56 -11.01 5.08 0.74
N ASP A 57 -10.80 6.38 0.54
CA ASP A 57 -10.93 7.03 -0.76
C ASP A 57 -9.88 6.52 -1.75
N TYR A 58 -8.62 6.35 -1.31
CA TYR A 58 -7.57 5.78 -2.14
C TYR A 58 -7.86 4.32 -2.52
N GLN A 59 -8.22 3.48 -1.54
CA GLN A 59 -8.51 2.07 -1.77
C GLN A 59 -9.77 1.89 -2.62
N SER A 60 -10.73 2.82 -2.55
CA SER A 60 -11.97 2.80 -3.35
C SER A 60 -11.84 3.52 -4.70
N LYS A 61 -10.64 4.01 -5.07
CA LYS A 61 -10.38 4.80 -6.29
C LYS A 61 -11.29 6.03 -6.44
N LYS A 62 -11.59 6.71 -5.33
CA LYS A 62 -12.46 7.91 -5.27
C LYS A 62 -11.70 9.23 -5.26
N ILE A 63 -10.38 9.21 -5.42
CA ILE A 63 -9.56 10.43 -5.46
C ILE A 63 -9.46 10.89 -6.92
N PRO A 64 -10.01 12.08 -7.28
CA PRO A 64 -9.90 12.61 -8.63
C PRO A 64 -8.43 12.74 -9.06
N ASP A 65 -8.17 12.50 -10.34
CA ASP A 65 -6.85 12.63 -10.96
C ASP A 65 -5.73 11.77 -10.34
N MET A 66 -6.09 10.72 -9.58
CA MET A 66 -5.14 9.79 -8.99
C MET A 66 -5.43 8.36 -9.44
N ALA A 67 -4.42 7.69 -10.01
CA ALA A 67 -4.58 6.33 -10.55
C ALA A 67 -4.84 5.25 -9.48
N CYS A 68 -4.53 5.51 -8.21
CA CYS A 68 -4.70 4.57 -7.10
C CYS A 68 -4.17 3.16 -7.42
N ARG A 69 -2.91 3.09 -7.91
CA ARG A 69 -2.30 1.89 -8.51
C ARG A 69 -2.24 0.68 -7.58
N PHE A 70 -2.19 0.95 -6.28
CA PHE A 70 -2.10 -0.06 -5.22
C PHE A 70 -3.41 -0.22 -4.44
N ALA A 71 -4.55 0.14 -5.05
CA ALA A 71 -5.85 -0.07 -4.45
C ALA A 71 -6.18 -1.57 -4.33
N ASN A 72 -6.68 -1.97 -3.16
CA ASN A 72 -7.07 -3.32 -2.76
C ASN A 72 -8.55 -3.29 -2.34
N LEU A 73 -9.45 -3.25 -3.32
CA LEU A 73 -10.89 -3.26 -3.07
C LEU A 73 -11.35 -4.66 -2.64
N PRO A 74 -12.41 -4.75 -1.81
CA PRO A 74 -13.12 -6.01 -1.62
C PRO A 74 -13.55 -6.60 -2.97
N VAL A 75 -13.36 -7.90 -3.13
CA VAL A 75 -13.82 -8.65 -4.31
C VAL A 75 -15.20 -9.21 -4.00
N GLN A 76 -16.20 -8.83 -4.79
CA GLN A 76 -17.56 -9.37 -4.67
C GLN A 76 -17.61 -10.78 -5.27
N VAL A 77 -18.23 -11.72 -4.56
CA VAL A 77 -18.34 -13.13 -4.96
C VAL A 77 -19.73 -13.67 -4.60
N LYS A 78 -20.24 -14.61 -5.38
CA LYS A 78 -21.51 -15.29 -5.07
C LYS A 78 -21.38 -16.12 -3.80
N ALA A 79 -22.48 -16.30 -3.08
CA ALA A 79 -22.57 -17.16 -1.89
C ALA A 79 -22.58 -18.66 -2.27
N GLU A 80 -21.55 -19.09 -2.99
CA GLU A 80 -21.37 -20.45 -3.50
C GLU A 80 -19.95 -20.90 -3.20
N PHE A 81 -19.78 -22.11 -2.65
CA PHE A 81 -18.47 -22.65 -2.29
C PHE A 81 -17.49 -22.62 -3.47
N GLY A 82 -17.91 -23.06 -4.65
CA GLY A 82 -17.09 -23.05 -5.87
C GLY A 82 -16.59 -21.65 -6.23
N SER A 83 -17.52 -20.69 -6.31
CA SER A 83 -17.21 -19.29 -6.60
C SER A 83 -16.18 -18.69 -5.63
N VAL A 84 -16.29 -18.99 -4.32
CA VAL A 84 -15.32 -18.52 -3.31
C VAL A 84 -13.96 -19.20 -3.49
N MET A 85 -13.94 -20.52 -3.69
CA MET A 85 -12.70 -21.28 -3.85
C MET A 85 -11.90 -20.86 -5.09
N ASP A 86 -12.58 -20.51 -6.18
CA ASP A 86 -11.93 -20.06 -7.41
C ASP A 86 -11.19 -18.72 -7.20
N VAL A 87 -11.81 -17.76 -6.51
CA VAL A 87 -11.19 -16.47 -6.18
C VAL A 87 -9.99 -16.68 -5.24
N LEU A 88 -10.12 -17.54 -4.23
CA LEU A 88 -9.05 -17.83 -3.28
C LEU A 88 -7.86 -18.51 -3.95
N LYS A 89 -8.08 -19.54 -4.77
CA LYS A 89 -7.01 -20.24 -5.51
C LYS A 89 -6.25 -19.25 -6.40
N LYS A 90 -6.99 -18.47 -7.20
CA LYS A 90 -6.40 -17.43 -8.05
C LYS A 90 -5.56 -16.43 -7.25
N TYR A 91 -6.02 -16.02 -6.06
CA TYR A 91 -5.28 -15.08 -5.23
C TYR A 91 -3.98 -15.70 -4.68
N LEU A 92 -4.04 -16.94 -4.18
CA LEU A 92 -2.89 -17.63 -3.61
C LEU A 92 -1.84 -18.01 -4.66
N GLU A 93 -2.27 -18.47 -5.85
CA GLU A 93 -1.38 -18.74 -6.99
C GLU A 93 -0.63 -17.48 -7.44
N ASN A 94 -1.35 -16.36 -7.58
CA ASN A 94 -0.75 -15.07 -7.92
C ASN A 94 0.24 -14.55 -6.86
N LYS A 95 0.08 -14.96 -5.60
CA LYS A 95 1.00 -14.61 -4.52
C LYS A 95 2.23 -15.52 -4.53
N ALA A 96 2.07 -16.81 -4.81
CA ALA A 96 3.15 -17.77 -4.93
C ALA A 96 4.10 -17.43 -6.10
N LEU A 97 3.58 -16.94 -7.23
CA LEU A 97 4.37 -16.54 -8.40
C LEU A 97 5.22 -15.26 -8.22
N LYS A 98 5.06 -14.55 -7.10
CA LYS A 98 5.77 -13.28 -6.82
C LYS A 98 6.99 -13.44 -5.90
N HIS A 99 7.31 -14.66 -5.49
CA HIS A 99 8.47 -15.02 -4.69
C HIS A 99 9.36 -15.98 -5.49
#